data_AF-A0A845BER7-F1
#
_entry.id   AF-A0A845BER7-F1
#
_cell.length_a   1.000
_cell.length_b   1.000
_cell.length_c   1.000
_cell.angle_alpha   90.00
_cell.angle_beta   90.00
_cell.angle_gamma   90.00
#
_symmetry.space_group_name_H-M   'P 1'
#
loop_
_entity.id
_entity.type
_entity.pdbx_description
1 polymer ?
#
loop_
_entity_poly.entity_id
_entity_poly.type
_entity_poly.pdbx_seq_one_letter_code
_entity_poly.pdbx_strand_id
1 'polypeptide(L)'
;MATTSMRLPPAARRQAVMKALAQLAQGQLAEEVRLEAAARLLRTARGALEMVDMVLPVPAGMAGWDPRAITAREHVEGLPPAELDRLLAEGPRWAAALLRAEPELRRAA
;
A
#
# COMPACT_ATOMS: atom_id res chain seq x y z
N MET A 1 8.79 23.29 -12.41
CA MET A 1 9.54 22.22 -11.71
C MET A 1 9.62 21.02 -12.64
N ALA A 2 10.84 20.62 -13.03
CA ALA A 2 11.05 19.50 -13.95
C ALA A 2 10.76 18.19 -13.22
N THR A 3 9.79 17.42 -13.71
CA THR A 3 9.60 16.02 -13.32
C THR A 3 10.76 15.22 -13.90
N THR A 4 11.83 15.06 -13.13
CA THR A 4 12.88 14.08 -13.42
C THR A 4 12.23 12.70 -13.45
N SER A 5 11.84 12.27 -14.64
CA SER A 5 11.50 10.90 -14.91
C SER A 5 12.79 10.12 -14.75
N MET A 6 13.01 9.51 -13.58
CA MET A 6 14.10 8.57 -13.35
C MET A 6 13.92 7.40 -14.31
N ARG A 7 14.51 7.54 -15.52
CA ARG A 7 14.62 6.43 -16.47
C ARG A 7 15.59 5.45 -15.85
N LEU A 8 15.07 4.31 -15.40
CA LEU A 8 15.88 3.20 -14.93
C LEU A 8 16.95 2.85 -15.97
N PRO A 9 18.20 2.55 -15.55
CA PRO A 9 19.23 2.06 -16.45
C PRO A 9 18.73 0.87 -17.27
N PRO A 10 19.14 0.70 -18.55
CA PRO A 10 18.66 -0.37 -19.42
C PRO A 10 18.77 -1.77 -18.81
N ALA A 11 19.84 -2.02 -18.04
CA ALA A 11 20.05 -3.27 -17.32
C ALA A 11 19.02 -3.51 -16.21
N ALA A 12 18.74 -2.49 -15.39
CA ALA A 12 17.73 -2.56 -14.33
C ALA A 12 16.33 -2.76 -14.91
N ARG A 13 16.03 -2.11 -16.04
CA ARG A 13 14.77 -2.28 -16.76
C ARG A 13 14.61 -3.72 -17.29
N ARG A 14 15.66 -4.28 -17.89
CA ARG A 14 15.66 -5.68 -18.37
C ARG A 14 15.45 -6.66 -17.23
N GLN A 15 16.13 -6.46 -16.10
CA GLN A 15 15.98 -7.31 -14.93
C GLN A 15 14.57 -7.26 -14.36
N ALA A 16 13.96 -6.07 -14.26
CA ALA A 16 12.58 -5.92 -13.81
C ALA A 16 11.59 -6.65 -14.74
N VAL A 17 11.77 -6.54 -16.06
CA VAL A 17 10.94 -7.24 -17.05
C VAL A 17 11.10 -8.75 -16.94
N MET A 18 12.33 -9.26 -16.82
CA MET A 18 12.57 -10.70 -16.67
C MET A 18 11.99 -11.26 -15.37
N LYS A 19 12.07 -10.50 -14.27
CA LYS A 19 11.43 -10.87 -12.99
C LYS A 19 9.90 -10.95 -13.14
N ALA A 20 9.29 -9.95 -13.77
CA ALA A 20 7.84 -9.94 -14.01
C ALA A 20 7.40 -11.10 -14.92
N LEU A 21 8.16 -11.42 -15.96
CA LEU A 21 7.90 -12.58 -16.83
C LEU A 21 8.02 -13.91 -16.08
N ALA A 22 9.01 -14.05 -15.19
CA ALA A 22 9.15 -15.25 -14.36
C ALA A 22 7.98 -15.39 -13.37
N GLN A 23 7.54 -14.30 -12.75
CA GLN A 23 6.37 -14.28 -11.88
C GLN A 23 5.08 -14.61 -12.63
N LEU A 24 4.91 -14.12 -13.86
CA LEU A 24 3.80 -14.49 -14.75
C LEU A 24 3.80 -15.99 -15.06
N ALA A 25 4.96 -16.55 -15.43
CA ALA A 25 5.10 -17.97 -15.74
C ALA A 25 4.81 -18.86 -14.51
N GLN A 26 5.05 -18.37 -13.30
CA GLN A 26 4.81 -19.08 -12.04
C GLN A 26 3.42 -18.79 -11.44
N GLY A 27 2.60 -17.94 -12.07
CA GLY A 27 1.29 -17.52 -11.53
C GLY A 27 1.35 -16.61 -10.31
N GLN A 28 2.54 -16.11 -9.94
CA GLN A 28 2.79 -15.31 -8.74
C GLN A 28 2.49 -13.82 -8.91
N LEU A 29 2.27 -13.34 -10.15
CA LEU A 29 2.03 -11.93 -10.39
C LEU A 29 0.79 -11.40 -9.65
N ALA A 30 -0.25 -12.23 -9.51
CA ALA A 30 -1.46 -11.85 -8.77
C ALA A 30 -1.16 -11.59 -7.27
N GLU A 31 -0.30 -12.40 -6.67
CA GLU A 31 0.09 -12.25 -5.26
C GLU A 31 0.97 -11.02 -5.04
N GLU A 32 1.90 -10.76 -5.95
CA GLU A 32 2.74 -9.55 -5.91
C GLU A 32 1.91 -8.26 -6.03
N VAL A 33 0.93 -8.26 -6.93
CA VAL A 33 -0.01 -7.14 -7.07
C VAL A 33 -0.86 -6.99 -5.80
N ARG A 34 -1.29 -8.10 -5.20
CA ARG A 34 -2.06 -8.11 -3.94
C ARG A 34 -1.26 -7.47 -2.80
N LEU A 35 -0.01 -7.87 -2.65
CA LEU A 35 0.88 -7.35 -1.62
C LEU A 35 1.23 -5.87 -1.86
N GLU A 36 1.50 -5.45 -3.10
CA GLU A 36 1.77 -4.04 -3.38
C GLU A 36 0.54 -3.17 -3.13
N ALA A 37 -0.66 -3.64 -3.47
CA ALA A 37 -1.91 -2.95 -3.18
C ALA A 37 -2.09 -2.74 -1.67
N ALA A 38 -1.81 -3.76 -0.86
CA ALA A 38 -1.88 -3.68 0.60
C ALA A 38 -0.82 -2.72 1.18
N ALA A 39 0.42 -2.79 0.69
CA ALA A 39 1.49 -1.89 1.11
C ALA A 39 1.17 -0.42 0.78
N ARG A 40 0.58 -0.16 -0.40
CA ARG A 40 0.12 1.18 -0.77
C ARG A 40 -1.00 1.66 0.14
N LEU A 41 -1.97 0.79 0.44
CA LEU A 41 -3.07 1.10 1.35
C LEU A 41 -2.57 1.49 2.74
N LEU A 42 -1.60 0.76 3.31
CA LEU A 42 -0.95 1.09 4.58
C LEU A 42 -0.30 2.47 4.57
N ARG A 43 0.54 2.76 3.56
CA ARG A 43 1.21 4.06 3.43
C ARG A 43 0.20 5.20 3.35
N THR A 44 -0.83 5.04 2.54
CA THR A 44 -1.89 6.04 2.38
C THR A 44 -2.66 6.25 3.68
N ALA A 45 -3.04 5.17 4.36
CA ALA A 45 -3.78 5.27 5.60
C ALA A 45 -2.97 5.96 6.70
N ARG A 46 -1.68 5.63 6.81
CA ARG A 46 -0.77 6.30 7.75
C ARG A 46 -0.65 7.80 7.47
N GLY A 47 -0.39 8.17 6.22
CA GLY A 47 -0.31 9.57 5.83
C GLY A 47 -1.62 10.32 6.13
N ALA A 48 -2.76 9.68 5.88
CA ALA A 48 -4.05 10.29 6.18
C ALA A 48 -4.30 10.44 7.68
N LEU A 49 -3.86 9.49 8.52
CA LEU A 49 -3.91 9.59 9.99
C LEU A 49 -2.99 10.69 10.54
N GLU A 50 -1.88 10.98 9.88
CA GLU A 50 -0.98 12.09 10.25
C GLU A 50 -1.56 13.46 9.87
N MET A 51 -2.54 13.50 8.96
CA MET A 51 -3.18 14.74 8.50
C MET A 51 -4.45 15.11 9.28
N VAL A 52 -4.99 14.20 10.09
CA VAL A 52 -6.28 14.39 10.77
C VAL A 52 -6.10 14.40 12.28
N ASP A 53 -6.84 15.27 12.96
CA ASP A 53 -6.78 15.42 14.42
C ASP A 53 -7.79 14.49 15.14
N MET A 54 -8.34 13.51 14.42
CA MET A 54 -9.37 12.59 14.91
C MET A 54 -8.84 11.18 15.15
N VAL A 55 -9.34 10.54 16.21
CA VAL A 55 -9.06 9.12 16.48
C VAL A 55 -10.02 8.27 15.65
N LEU A 56 -9.56 7.83 14.48
CA LEU A 56 -10.25 6.83 13.68
C LEU A 56 -9.80 5.41 14.09
N PRO A 57 -10.73 4.45 14.22
CA PRO A 57 -10.34 3.06 14.34
C PRO A 57 -9.53 2.65 13.11
N VAL A 58 -8.31 2.19 13.38
CA VAL A 58 -7.37 1.71 12.38
C VAL A 58 -7.70 0.23 12.09
N PRO A 59 -7.79 -0.20 10.82
CA PRO A 59 -7.99 -1.61 10.49
C PRO A 59 -6.93 -2.49 11.15
N ALA A 60 -7.31 -3.67 11.64
CA ALA A 60 -6.42 -4.54 12.43
C ALA A 60 -5.12 -4.89 11.70
N GLY A 61 -5.15 -5.08 10.37
CA GLY A 61 -3.96 -5.36 9.56
C GLY A 61 -2.97 -4.19 9.46
N MET A 62 -3.38 -2.98 9.85
CA MET A 62 -2.50 -1.81 9.99
C MET A 62 -2.03 -1.59 11.43
N ALA A 63 -2.66 -2.25 12.40
CA ALA A 63 -2.23 -2.18 13.79
C ALA A 63 -0.86 -2.87 13.94
N GLY A 64 0.07 -2.22 14.63
CA GLY A 64 1.40 -2.78 14.90
C GLY A 64 2.46 -2.53 13.82
N TRP A 65 2.12 -1.90 12.68
CA TRP A 65 3.16 -1.45 11.75
C TRP A 65 3.89 -0.21 12.30
N ASP A 66 5.20 -0.34 12.53
CA ASP A 66 6.09 0.78 12.81
C ASP A 66 6.90 1.15 11.54
N PRO A 67 6.60 2.30 10.90
CA PRO A 67 7.30 2.73 9.69
C PRO A 67 8.77 3.10 9.92
N ARG A 68 9.22 3.24 11.17
CA ARG A 68 10.64 3.44 11.50
C ARG A 68 11.42 2.13 11.62
N ALA A 69 10.73 1.03 11.86
CA ALA A 69 11.33 -0.30 12.01
C ALA A 69 11.38 -1.06 10.69
N ILE A 70 10.27 -1.10 9.94
CA ILE A 70 10.15 -1.86 8.70
C ILE A 70 9.32 -1.11 7.64
N THR A 71 9.58 -1.41 6.38
CA THR A 71 8.78 -0.87 5.26
C THR A 71 7.37 -1.46 5.26
N ALA A 72 6.42 -0.75 4.63
CA ALA A 72 5.07 -1.26 4.45
C ALA A 72 5.03 -2.59 3.68
N ARG A 73 5.98 -2.81 2.75
CA ARG A 73 6.06 -4.03 1.95
C ARG A 73 6.49 -5.21 2.82
N GLU A 74 7.51 -5.03 3.66
CA GLU A 74 7.97 -6.05 4.61
C GLU A 74 6.90 -6.39 5.64
N HIS A 75 6.15 -5.38 6.12
CA HIS A 75 5.03 -5.61 7.04
C HIS A 75 3.95 -6.51 6.42
N VAL A 76 3.50 -6.21 5.19
CA VAL A 76 2.46 -7.03 4.53
C VAL A 76 2.93 -8.42 4.15
N GLU A 77 4.22 -8.61 3.86
CA GLU A 77 4.80 -9.94 3.64
C GLU A 77 4.78 -10.80 4.90
N GLY A 78 4.87 -10.16 6.07
CA GLY A 78 4.76 -10.84 7.36
C GLY A 78 3.32 -11.14 7.80
N LEU A 79 2.31 -10.57 7.14
CA LEU A 79 0.92 -10.78 7.50
C LEU A 79 0.44 -12.19 7.08
N PRO A 80 -0.35 -12.87 7.93
CA PRO A 80 -1.09 -14.06 7.51
C PRO A 80 -2.00 -13.74 6.31
N PRO A 81 -2.18 -14.66 5.34
CA PRO A 81 -3.00 -14.42 4.16
C PRO A 81 -4.43 -13.92 4.49
N ALA A 82 -5.04 -14.45 5.55
CA ALA A 82 -6.37 -14.05 6.00
C ALA A 82 -6.43 -12.62 6.58
N GLU A 83 -5.32 -12.09 7.08
CA GLU A 83 -5.23 -10.70 7.54
C GLU A 83 -4.97 -9.75 6.36
N LEU A 84 -4.16 -10.19 5.40
CA LEU A 84 -3.96 -9.47 4.14
C LEU A 84 -5.28 -9.32 3.36
N ASP A 85 -6.08 -10.40 3.26
CA ASP A 85 -7.40 -10.36 2.63
C ASP A 85 -8.38 -9.43 3.35
N ARG A 86 -8.38 -9.48 4.69
CA ARG A 86 -9.19 -8.55 5.50
C ARG A 86 -8.76 -7.10 5.29
N LEU A 87 -7.46 -6.82 5.28
CA LEU A 87 -6.91 -5.49 5.04
C LEU A 87 -7.36 -4.94 3.68
N LEU A 88 -7.31 -5.76 2.63
CA LEU A 88 -7.73 -5.37 1.28
C LEU A 88 -9.25 -5.19 1.16
N ALA A 89 -10.04 -5.99 1.88
CA ALA A 89 -11.49 -5.88 1.89
C ALA A 89 -12.00 -4.67 2.70
N GLU A 90 -11.35 -4.36 3.82
CA GLU A 90 -11.76 -3.30 4.75
C GLU A 90 -11.20 -1.93 4.36
N GLY A 91 -9.99 -1.90 3.78
CA GLY A 91 -9.27 -0.68 3.44
C GLY A 91 -10.07 0.35 2.63
N PRO A 92 -10.75 -0.03 1.53
CA PRO A 92 -11.58 0.90 0.76
C PRO A 92 -12.75 1.48 1.57
N ARG A 93 -13.38 0.67 2.43
CA ARG A 93 -14.49 1.13 3.29
C ARG A 93 -14.00 2.10 4.35
N TRP A 94 -12.84 1.82 4.94
CA TRP A 94 -12.18 2.72 5.88
C TRP A 94 -11.82 4.06 5.22
N ALA A 95 -11.21 4.05 4.04
CA ALA A 95 -10.85 5.28 3.32
C ALA A 95 -12.09 6.13 2.99
N ALA A 96 -13.19 5.49 2.56
CA ALA A 96 -14.45 6.18 2.32
C ALA A 96 -15.07 6.76 3.62
N ALA A 97 -14.92 6.06 4.75
CA ALA A 97 -15.38 6.56 6.04
C ALA A 97 -14.55 7.77 6.51
N LEU A 98 -13.23 7.72 6.34
CA LEU A 98 -12.34 8.83 6.64
C LEU A 98 -12.67 10.07 5.78
N LEU A 99 -12.79 9.90 4.47
CA LEU A 99 -13.19 11.00 3.58
C LEU A 99 -14.58 11.55 3.91
N ARG A 100 -15.48 10.73 4.49
CA ARG A 100 -16.78 11.20 4.99
C ARG A 100 -16.67 12.03 6.26
N ALA A 101 -15.81 11.60 7.18
CA ALA A 101 -15.59 12.26 8.46
C ALA A 101 -14.79 13.57 8.34
N GLU A 102 -13.95 13.69 7.31
CA GLU A 102 -13.06 14.83 7.07
C GLU A 102 -13.40 15.50 5.72
N PRO A 103 -14.33 16.47 5.69
CA PRO A 103 -14.77 17.13 4.46
C PRO A 103 -13.65 17.89 3.75
N GLU A 104 -12.68 18.41 4.50
CA GLU A 104 -11.55 19.14 3.92
C GLU A 104 -10.61 18.21 3.14
N LEU A 105 -10.34 17.00 3.65
CA LEU A 105 -9.61 15.97 2.89
C LEU A 105 -10.35 15.57 1.61
N ARG A 106 -11.69 15.51 1.65
CA ARG A 106 -12.51 15.20 0.48
C ARG A 106 -12.44 16.28 -0.60
N ARG A 107 -12.34 17.56 -0.23
CA ARG A 107 -12.22 18.66 -1.21
C ARG A 107 -10.83 18.72 -1.86
N ALA A 108 -9.82 18.15 -1.21
CA ALA A 108 -8.45 18.09 -1.71
C ALA A 108 -8.13 16.82 -2.54
N ALA A 109 -9.01 15.83 -2.54
CA ALA A 109 -8.88 14.56 -3.27
C ALA A 109 -9.51 14.64 -4.66
#